data_AF-A0A7J3SCX2-F1
#
_entry.id   AF-A0A7J3SCX2-F1
#
_cell.length_a   1.000
_cell.length_b   1.000
_cell.length_c   1.000
_cell.angle_alpha   90.00
_cell.angle_beta   90.00
_cell.angle_gamma   90.00
#
_symmetry.space_group_name_H-M   'P 1'
#
loop_
_entity.id
_entity.type
_entity.pdbx_description
1 polymer ?
#
loop_
_entity_poly.entity_id
_entity_poly.type
_entity_poly.pdbx_seq_one_letter_code
_entity_poly.pdbx_strand_id
1 'polypeptide(L)'
;MPTLSLDINDLMKFSRLESVEKIFYAIRQFKGEIKNVEGGEVVVELEPDRPDLLSVEGLSRAIRNFFGIELSYTTYAPLSSNKPCVEVHVKDAQTRPYIACAIIRNLTIDGAFIKSLMNMQEALHITLGRNRRKVAIGIHDYDKITPPIIYTEVSGDERMIPLDMEEELSLREILIKHPKGKAYSALIKGAYPVYIDGKGIFSFPPIINGARTRVNEYTRNLFIELTGIDEKAVEQTLNVLVCNILERGGILEGVSIKYPNFSKITPDLTPKQMHVNVEMFNKLTGLRINLNEALTLLRRMGYGAEVVNHGEVKVIIPPYRVDILHPVDIVEDMLISYGYENITPDLPSIMTVGKPSLIEVLEGKIRGILIGMGFQEVMTFTLTNIANQTTLMNIANTNVLKLANPVSEEYNCYRFWITPNLLRFLSQNNHSAYPQKIFEIGYVAIPSEDDIYVQRNTAIAISASRATFTDAKEVLVSLMDGLGVEVSLEQYSHPSFISGRTAVVKVKNRCIGLMGEIHPKVLINFNIEMPVSILEFTHCQPTFPLKGVKVKTFKDDLTAKWL
;
A
#
# COMPACT_ATOMS: atom_id res chain seq x y z
N MET A 1 3.12 6.35 -4.23
CA MET A 1 4.52 6.06 -4.59
C MET A 1 5.35 7.28 -4.25
N PRO A 2 6.68 7.20 -4.04
CA PRO A 2 7.51 8.38 -3.84
C PRO A 2 7.50 9.29 -5.08
N THR A 3 7.27 10.59 -4.87
CA THR A 3 7.38 11.62 -5.90
C THR A 3 8.60 12.48 -5.61
N LEU A 4 9.45 12.68 -6.61
CA LEU A 4 10.72 13.40 -6.50
C LEU A 4 10.77 14.55 -7.50
N SER A 5 11.30 15.69 -7.07
CA SER A 5 11.72 16.76 -8.00
C SER A 5 13.21 16.60 -8.29
N LEU A 6 13.56 16.38 -9.55
CA LEU A 6 14.92 16.10 -10.00
C LEU A 6 15.40 17.23 -10.92
N ASP A 7 16.62 17.71 -10.70
CA ASP A 7 17.23 18.74 -11.54
C ASP A 7 17.62 18.13 -12.91
N ILE A 8 17.14 18.74 -13.99
CA ILE A 8 17.34 18.21 -15.35
C ILE A 8 18.80 18.36 -15.79
N ASN A 9 19.49 19.42 -15.37
CA ASN A 9 20.89 19.64 -15.73
C ASN A 9 21.79 18.59 -15.08
N ASP A 10 21.56 18.27 -13.80
CA ASP A 10 22.26 17.20 -13.12
C ASP A 10 21.91 15.84 -13.74
N LEU A 11 20.64 15.58 -14.06
CA LEU A 11 20.26 14.34 -14.75
C LEU A 11 21.04 14.17 -16.05
N MET A 12 21.07 15.19 -16.93
CA MET A 12 21.81 15.18 -18.18
C MET A 12 23.32 15.01 -17.98
N LYS A 13 23.90 15.78 -17.05
CA LYS A 13 25.33 15.76 -16.71
C LYS A 13 25.76 14.38 -16.23
N PHE A 14 25.05 13.81 -15.26
CA PHE A 14 25.39 12.52 -14.68
C PHE A 14 24.95 11.35 -15.56
N SER A 15 23.89 11.48 -16.37
CA SER A 15 23.53 10.44 -17.35
C SER A 15 24.38 10.49 -18.61
N ARG A 16 25.20 11.54 -18.79
CA ARG A 16 26.01 11.79 -20.01
C ARG A 16 25.16 11.76 -21.28
N LEU A 17 23.93 12.28 -21.19
CA LEU A 17 23.01 12.40 -22.31
C LEU A 17 22.72 13.86 -22.59
N GLU A 18 22.67 14.20 -23.88
CA GLU A 18 22.32 15.55 -24.33
C GLU A 18 20.80 15.71 -24.61
N SER A 19 20.04 14.61 -24.65
CA SER A 19 18.59 14.61 -24.95
C SER A 19 17.77 14.28 -23.72
N VAL A 20 16.89 15.22 -23.34
CA VAL A 20 15.91 15.06 -22.26
C VAL A 20 14.87 14.01 -22.64
N GLU A 21 14.52 13.88 -23.92
CA GLU A 21 13.58 12.87 -24.40
C GLU A 21 14.07 11.46 -24.14
N LYS A 22 15.39 11.21 -24.31
CA LYS A 22 16.00 9.91 -23.97
C LYS A 22 15.93 9.61 -22.47
N ILE A 23 16.16 10.63 -21.63
CA ILE A 23 16.03 10.51 -20.17
C ILE A 23 14.58 10.14 -19.82
N PHE A 24 13.61 10.84 -20.40
CA PHE A 24 12.19 10.60 -20.15
C PHE A 24 11.73 9.22 -20.63
N TYR A 25 12.23 8.76 -21.78
CA TYR A 25 11.99 7.40 -22.24
C TYR A 25 12.55 6.37 -21.25
N ALA A 26 13.79 6.52 -20.80
CA ALA A 26 14.38 5.59 -19.83
C ALA A 26 13.62 5.58 -18.49
N ILE A 27 13.19 6.74 -17.98
CA ILE A 27 12.36 6.85 -16.78
C ILE A 27 11.10 5.98 -16.91
N ARG A 28 10.40 6.04 -18.05
CA ARG A 28 9.20 5.23 -18.31
C ARG A 28 9.51 3.73 -18.33
N GLN A 29 10.65 3.34 -18.89
CA GLN A 29 11.08 1.94 -18.91
C GLN A 29 11.39 1.44 -17.49
N PHE A 30 11.89 2.30 -16.60
CA PHE A 30 12.07 2.00 -15.18
C PHE A 30 10.79 2.16 -14.33
N LYS A 31 9.61 1.97 -14.93
CA LYS A 31 8.29 2.10 -14.28
C LYS A 31 8.01 3.49 -13.68
N GLY A 32 8.71 4.52 -14.15
CA GLY A 32 8.54 5.89 -13.69
C GLY A 32 7.50 6.66 -14.49
N GLU A 33 6.74 7.52 -13.80
CA GLU A 33 5.79 8.44 -14.42
C GLU A 33 6.24 9.88 -14.25
N ILE A 34 6.31 10.62 -15.36
CA ILE A 34 6.61 12.05 -15.35
C ILE A 34 5.31 12.81 -15.08
N LYS A 35 5.24 13.49 -13.94
CA LYS A 35 4.04 14.24 -13.51
C LYS A 35 4.06 15.68 -13.98
N ASN A 36 5.23 16.33 -13.95
CA ASN A 36 5.39 17.72 -14.36
C ASN A 36 6.83 18.00 -14.82
N VAL A 37 7.01 19.00 -15.68
CA VAL A 37 8.31 19.52 -16.11
C VAL A 37 8.22 21.05 -16.09
N GLU A 38 8.91 21.69 -15.14
CA GLU A 38 8.84 23.14 -14.97
C GLU A 38 10.13 23.68 -14.34
N GLY A 39 10.57 24.87 -14.77
CA GLY A 39 11.67 25.59 -14.10
C GLY A 39 13.04 24.88 -14.13
N GLY A 40 13.28 23.98 -15.09
CA GLY A 40 14.52 23.18 -15.13
C GLY A 40 14.49 21.93 -14.25
N GLU A 41 13.35 21.62 -13.64
CA GLU A 41 13.14 20.41 -12.86
C GLU A 41 12.11 19.49 -13.51
N VAL A 42 12.26 18.18 -13.27
CA VAL A 42 11.27 17.17 -13.63
C VAL A 42 10.75 16.51 -12.36
N VAL A 43 9.43 16.48 -12.23
CA VAL A 43 8.73 15.78 -11.14
C VAL A 43 8.40 14.38 -11.61
N VAL A 44 8.99 13.38 -10.96
CA VAL A 44 8.85 11.96 -11.32
C VAL A 44 8.25 11.20 -10.13
N GLU A 45 7.23 10.40 -10.42
CA GLU A 45 6.76 9.34 -9.51
C GLU A 45 7.46 8.03 -9.87
N LEU A 46 8.15 7.42 -8.91
CA LEU A 46 8.91 6.18 -9.10
C LEU A 46 8.34 5.09 -8.17
N GLU A 47 8.39 3.84 -8.63
CA GLU A 47 8.03 2.70 -7.79
C GLU A 47 9.03 2.51 -6.62
N PRO A 48 8.57 2.08 -5.44
CA PRO A 48 9.42 1.95 -4.26
C PRO A 48 10.25 0.65 -4.24
N ASP A 49 10.06 -0.25 -5.21
CA ASP A 49 10.80 -1.50 -5.36
C ASP A 49 12.28 -1.26 -5.67
N ARG A 50 12.60 -0.20 -6.42
CA ARG A 50 13.96 0.20 -6.81
C ARG A 50 14.44 1.44 -6.03
N PRO A 51 14.76 1.33 -4.73
CA PRO A 51 15.17 2.47 -3.90
C PRO A 51 16.47 3.11 -4.38
N ASP A 52 17.30 2.41 -5.15
CA ASP A 52 18.48 2.97 -5.79
C ASP A 52 18.14 4.08 -6.78
N LEU A 53 16.98 4.04 -7.43
CA LEU A 53 16.53 5.04 -8.40
C LEU A 53 15.95 6.31 -7.75
N LEU A 54 15.77 6.34 -6.43
CA LEU A 54 15.10 7.44 -5.71
C LEU A 54 16.02 8.66 -5.48
N SER A 55 16.81 9.01 -6.49
CA SER A 55 17.73 10.15 -6.50
C SER A 55 18.19 10.45 -7.93
N VAL A 56 18.74 11.66 -8.14
CA VAL A 56 19.36 12.01 -9.43
C VAL A 56 20.52 11.05 -9.74
N GLU A 57 21.34 10.77 -8.73
CA GLU A 57 22.56 9.98 -8.86
C GLU A 57 22.28 8.55 -9.32
N GLY A 58 21.41 7.84 -8.59
CA GLY A 58 21.10 6.45 -8.91
C GLY A 58 20.27 6.30 -10.19
N LEU A 59 19.36 7.24 -10.47
CA LEU A 59 18.63 7.26 -11.73
C LEU A 59 19.57 7.51 -12.92
N SER A 60 20.45 8.50 -12.82
CA SER A 60 21.45 8.77 -13.86
C SER A 60 22.37 7.58 -14.11
N ARG A 61 22.82 6.87 -13.05
CA ARG A 61 23.58 5.62 -13.18
C ARG A 61 22.79 4.57 -13.99
N ALA A 62 21.52 4.35 -13.64
CA ALA A 62 20.69 3.39 -14.35
C ALA A 62 20.49 3.78 -15.83
N ILE A 63 20.29 5.07 -16.11
CA ILE A 63 20.15 5.60 -17.48
C ILE A 63 21.43 5.38 -18.30
N ARG A 64 22.63 5.63 -17.73
CA ARG A 64 23.92 5.37 -18.42
C ARG A 64 24.04 3.91 -18.83
N ASN A 65 23.73 3.00 -17.91
CA ASN A 65 23.77 1.58 -18.17
C ASN A 65 22.76 1.20 -19.26
N PHE A 66 21.52 1.68 -19.15
CA PHE A 66 20.44 1.32 -20.06
C PHE A 66 20.70 1.73 -21.51
N PHE A 67 21.37 2.85 -21.75
CA PHE A 67 21.79 3.27 -23.09
C PHE A 67 23.17 2.72 -23.52
N GLY A 68 23.81 1.91 -22.68
CA GLY A 68 25.11 1.31 -22.96
C GLY A 68 26.28 2.29 -22.98
N ILE A 69 26.12 3.46 -22.35
CA ILE A 69 27.20 4.45 -22.18
C ILE A 69 28.24 3.92 -21.21
N GLU A 70 27.81 3.18 -20.21
CA GLU A 70 28.64 2.53 -19.21
C GLU A 70 28.12 1.09 -19.03
N LEU A 71 28.87 0.09 -19.47
CA LEU A 71 28.48 -1.33 -19.37
C LEU A 71 29.29 -2.09 -18.33
N SER A 72 30.25 -1.41 -17.68
CA SER A 72 30.96 -1.93 -16.53
C SER A 72 30.06 -1.87 -15.30
N TYR A 73 29.89 -3.00 -14.63
CA TYR A 73 29.23 -3.01 -13.33
C TYR A 73 30.16 -2.38 -12.28
N THR A 74 29.58 -1.61 -11.36
CA THR A 74 30.34 -0.94 -10.31
C THR A 74 30.87 -1.97 -9.33
N THR A 75 32.19 -2.01 -9.15
CA THR A 75 32.85 -2.78 -8.09
C THR A 75 33.31 -1.84 -6.99
N TYR A 76 33.07 -2.23 -5.75
CA TYR A 76 33.58 -1.53 -4.57
C TYR A 76 34.67 -2.39 -3.95
N ALA A 77 35.84 -1.80 -3.69
CA ALA A 77 36.90 -2.52 -2.99
C ALA A 77 36.42 -2.95 -1.61
N PRO A 78 36.73 -4.18 -1.15
CA PRO A 78 36.35 -4.63 0.18
C PRO A 78 36.95 -3.74 1.27
N LEU A 79 36.08 -3.04 2.00
CA LEU A 79 36.50 -2.15 3.09
C LEU A 79 37.11 -2.92 4.28
N SER A 80 36.89 -4.24 4.36
CA SER A 80 37.44 -5.14 5.38
C SER A 80 38.97 -5.27 5.34
N SER A 81 39.62 -4.85 4.25
CA SER A 81 41.08 -4.91 4.08
C SER A 81 41.83 -3.71 4.67
N ASN A 82 41.15 -2.58 4.88
CA ASN A 82 41.70 -1.41 5.56
C ASN A 82 41.22 -1.41 7.02
N LYS A 83 42.13 -1.27 7.99
CA LYS A 83 41.71 -1.02 9.38
C LYS A 83 40.91 0.29 9.41
N PRO A 84 39.62 0.27 9.77
CA PRO A 84 38.83 1.50 9.84
C PRO A 84 39.41 2.42 10.91
N CYS A 85 39.63 3.70 10.58
CA CYS A 85 40.19 4.67 11.51
C CYS A 85 39.17 5.20 12.54
N VAL A 86 37.87 4.92 12.34
CA VAL A 86 36.78 5.44 13.17
C VAL A 86 35.95 4.31 13.73
N GLU A 87 35.67 4.40 15.03
CA GLU A 87 34.84 3.46 15.77
C GLU A 87 33.59 4.16 16.32
N VAL A 88 32.46 3.45 16.26
CA VAL A 88 31.20 3.86 16.91
C VAL A 88 30.85 2.80 17.94
N HIS A 89 30.75 3.21 19.21
CA HIS A 89 30.45 2.30 20.31
C HIS A 89 28.94 2.30 20.59
N VAL A 90 28.31 1.13 20.50
CA VAL A 90 26.91 0.94 20.85
C VAL A 90 26.80 0.55 22.32
N LYS A 91 26.08 1.34 23.11
CA LYS A 91 25.87 1.11 24.55
C LYS A 91 24.37 1.18 24.86
N ASP A 92 23.82 0.13 25.47
CA ASP A 92 22.46 0.12 26.04
C ASP A 92 21.34 0.62 25.10
N ALA A 93 21.46 0.39 23.79
CA ALA A 93 20.45 0.77 22.80
C ALA A 93 19.46 -0.38 22.55
N GLN A 94 18.32 -0.40 23.25
CA GLN A 94 17.35 -1.50 23.19
C GLN A 94 16.19 -1.24 22.22
N THR A 95 15.73 0.01 22.13
CA THR A 95 14.56 0.37 21.31
C THR A 95 14.86 0.34 19.81
N ARG A 96 16.10 0.64 19.42
CA ARG A 96 16.60 0.63 18.03
C ARG A 96 18.03 0.04 18.00
N PRO A 97 18.17 -1.28 18.19
CA PRO A 97 19.48 -1.89 18.46
C PRO A 97 20.43 -1.94 17.24
N TYR A 98 19.91 -1.80 16.02
CA TYR A 98 20.72 -1.97 14.82
C TYR A 98 21.16 -0.62 14.27
N ILE A 99 22.48 -0.45 14.10
CA ILE A 99 23.06 0.70 13.44
C ILE A 99 24.02 0.29 12.32
N ALA A 100 24.18 1.18 11.35
CA ALA A 100 25.22 1.10 10.35
C ALA A 100 25.70 2.53 10.02
N CYS A 101 27.00 2.69 9.87
CA CYS A 101 27.61 4.00 9.59
C CYS A 101 28.59 3.91 8.41
N ALA A 102 28.82 5.05 7.76
CA ALA A 102 29.83 5.21 6.71
C ALA A 102 30.44 6.61 6.79
N ILE A 103 31.67 6.74 6.30
CA ILE A 103 32.29 8.06 6.07
C ILE A 103 32.59 8.19 4.58
N ILE A 104 32.27 9.34 3.99
CA ILE A 104 32.66 9.66 2.62
C ILE A 104 33.46 10.96 2.63
N ARG A 105 34.74 10.88 2.25
CA ARG A 105 35.68 12.01 2.27
C ARG A 105 35.79 12.70 0.92
N ASN A 106 36.31 13.93 0.95
CA ASN A 106 36.72 14.69 -0.23
C ASN A 106 35.58 14.91 -1.25
N LEU A 107 34.38 15.17 -0.75
CA LEU A 107 33.23 15.53 -1.59
C LEU A 107 33.27 17.01 -1.96
N THR A 108 32.78 17.31 -3.16
CA THR A 108 32.44 18.68 -3.56
C THR A 108 30.93 18.83 -3.43
N ILE A 109 30.49 19.67 -2.50
CA ILE A 109 29.07 19.86 -2.18
C ILE A 109 28.59 21.22 -2.68
N ASP A 110 27.58 21.20 -3.54
CA ASP A 110 26.83 22.37 -4.02
C ASP A 110 25.36 22.27 -3.57
N GLY A 111 24.59 23.36 -3.77
CA GLY A 111 23.17 23.39 -3.40
C GLY A 111 22.32 22.29 -4.08
N ALA A 112 22.63 21.93 -5.33
CA ALA A 112 21.93 20.86 -6.05
C ALA A 112 22.15 19.49 -5.39
N PHE A 113 23.39 19.20 -4.97
CA PHE A 113 23.71 17.99 -4.23
C PHE A 113 23.03 17.96 -2.86
N ILE A 114 23.01 19.08 -2.11
CA ILE A 114 22.30 19.14 -0.83
C ILE A 114 20.81 18.83 -1.02
N LYS A 115 20.18 19.40 -2.04
CA LYS A 115 18.78 19.12 -2.39
C LYS A 115 18.58 17.64 -2.74
N SER A 116 19.47 17.04 -3.54
CA SER A 116 19.41 15.62 -3.87
C SER A 116 19.56 14.72 -2.63
N LEU A 117 20.50 15.04 -1.73
CA LEU A 117 20.68 14.31 -0.46
C LEU A 117 19.41 14.33 0.40
N MET A 118 18.79 15.50 0.56
CA MET A 118 17.56 15.65 1.32
C MET A 118 16.40 14.85 0.69
N ASN A 119 16.25 14.93 -0.63
CA ASN A 119 15.22 14.19 -1.36
C ASN A 119 15.42 12.67 -1.22
N MET A 120 16.65 12.19 -1.41
CA MET A 120 16.99 10.78 -1.25
C MET A 120 16.75 10.30 0.20
N GLN A 121 17.16 11.09 1.20
CA GLN A 121 16.96 10.78 2.61
C GLN A 121 15.46 10.63 2.94
N GLU A 122 14.62 11.59 2.53
CA GLU A 122 13.18 11.56 2.80
C GLU A 122 12.49 10.41 2.03
N ALA A 123 12.86 10.17 0.77
CA ALA A 123 12.32 9.07 -0.01
C ALA A 123 12.65 7.70 0.62
N LEU A 124 13.89 7.50 1.08
CA LEU A 124 14.30 6.28 1.79
C LEU A 124 13.65 6.16 3.17
N HIS A 125 13.38 7.26 3.88
CA HIS A 125 12.60 7.26 5.13
C HIS A 125 11.17 6.79 4.93
N ILE A 126 10.51 7.21 3.85
CA ILE A 126 9.12 6.84 3.52
C ILE A 126 9.07 5.37 3.09
N THR A 127 9.97 4.95 2.20
CA THR A 127 9.99 3.62 1.59
C THR A 127 10.60 2.57 2.53
N LEU A 128 11.91 2.33 2.46
CA LEU A 128 12.63 1.34 3.28
C LEU A 128 12.47 1.60 4.78
N GLY A 129 12.40 2.88 5.17
CA GLY A 129 12.23 3.31 6.55
C GLY A 129 10.81 3.18 7.10
N ARG A 130 9.78 2.97 6.26
CA ARG A 130 8.35 2.95 6.65
C ARG A 130 7.97 4.14 7.53
N ASN A 131 8.19 5.36 7.02
CA ASN A 131 8.08 6.62 7.75
C ASN A 131 8.97 6.64 9.00
N ARG A 132 10.26 6.33 8.83
CA ARG A 132 11.31 6.27 9.87
C ARG A 132 11.16 5.20 10.95
N ARG A 133 9.99 4.56 11.06
CA ARG A 133 9.70 3.51 12.04
C ARG A 133 10.71 2.37 11.96
N LYS A 134 10.99 1.89 10.75
CA LYS A 134 11.89 0.76 10.48
C LYS A 134 13.37 1.20 10.46
N VAL A 135 13.67 2.28 9.73
CA VAL A 135 15.02 2.82 9.53
C VAL A 135 14.97 4.35 9.55
N ALA A 136 15.88 4.99 10.28
CA ALA A 136 16.12 6.42 10.23
C ALA A 136 17.55 6.66 9.76
N ILE A 137 17.77 7.80 9.11
CA ILE A 137 19.01 8.17 8.43
C ILE A 137 19.39 9.56 8.93
N GLY A 138 20.61 9.71 9.40
CA GLY A 138 21.27 10.97 9.70
C GLY A 138 22.47 11.19 8.76
N ILE A 139 22.58 12.39 8.21
CA ILE A 139 23.73 12.82 7.40
C ILE A 139 24.34 14.02 8.11
N HIS A 140 25.64 13.96 8.37
CA HIS A 140 26.36 14.88 9.24
C HIS A 140 27.64 15.39 8.58
N ASP A 141 28.00 16.64 8.83
CA ASP A 141 29.35 17.14 8.58
C ASP A 141 30.33 16.47 9.55
N TYR A 142 31.17 15.57 9.04
CA TYR A 142 32.10 14.77 9.83
C TYR A 142 33.16 15.64 10.50
N ASP A 143 33.56 16.76 9.90
CA ASP A 143 34.61 17.63 10.44
C ASP A 143 34.13 18.38 11.70
N LYS A 144 32.82 18.33 11.98
CA LYS A 144 32.21 18.86 13.22
C LYS A 144 32.03 17.82 14.32
N ILE A 145 32.30 16.54 14.04
CA ILE A 145 32.22 15.45 15.00
C ILE A 145 33.58 15.25 15.67
N THR A 146 33.58 15.09 16.99
CA THR A 146 34.81 14.90 17.80
C THR A 146 34.77 13.54 18.50
N PRO A 147 35.41 12.49 17.93
CA PRO A 147 35.42 11.16 18.53
C PRO A 147 35.91 11.16 20.00
N PRO A 148 35.52 10.16 20.83
CA PRO A 148 34.82 8.92 20.48
C PRO A 148 33.34 9.14 20.16
N ILE A 149 32.80 8.35 19.22
CA ILE A 149 31.36 8.37 18.86
C ILE A 149 30.66 7.25 19.60
N ILE A 150 29.57 7.58 20.29
CA ILE A 150 28.77 6.63 21.08
C ILE A 150 27.32 6.72 20.62
N TYR A 151 26.72 5.56 20.30
CA TYR A 151 25.29 5.42 20.12
C TYR A 151 24.69 4.78 21.36
N THR A 152 23.75 5.46 22.00
CA THR A 152 23.16 5.02 23.27
C THR A 152 21.75 5.57 23.48
N GLU A 153 21.09 5.13 24.53
CA GLU A 153 19.80 5.68 24.97
C GLU A 153 20.00 6.51 26.22
N VAL A 154 19.44 7.72 26.22
CA VAL A 154 19.55 8.68 27.33
C VAL A 154 18.20 9.05 27.91
N SER A 155 18.23 9.82 29.01
CA SER A 155 17.04 10.43 29.56
C SER A 155 16.51 11.54 28.64
N GLY A 156 15.20 11.79 28.71
CA GLY A 156 14.58 12.87 27.93
C GLY A 156 14.97 14.29 28.37
N ASP A 157 15.74 14.41 29.45
CA ASP A 157 16.19 15.69 30.04
C ASP A 157 17.53 16.14 29.46
N GLU A 158 18.25 15.26 28.75
CA GLU A 158 19.43 15.63 27.97
C GLU A 158 19.09 16.66 26.90
N ARG A 159 20.09 17.47 26.52
CA ARG A 159 19.88 18.66 25.69
C ARG A 159 20.72 18.65 24.42
N MET A 160 20.16 19.26 23.38
CA MET A 160 20.85 19.55 22.13
C MET A 160 20.20 20.75 21.44
N ILE A 161 20.92 21.37 20.51
CA ILE A 161 20.34 22.34 19.58
C ILE A 161 19.88 21.56 18.34
N PRO A 162 18.55 21.36 18.13
CA PRO A 162 18.06 20.63 16.96
C PRO A 162 18.27 21.46 15.69
N LEU A 163 18.32 20.78 14.55
CA LEU A 163 18.36 21.43 13.24
C LEU A 163 17.21 22.43 13.11
N ASP A 164 17.46 23.55 12.43
CA ASP A 164 16.49 24.63 12.19
C ASP A 164 15.94 25.31 13.45
N MET A 165 16.67 25.22 14.57
CA MET A 165 16.47 26.03 15.76
C MET A 165 17.81 26.62 16.24
N GLU A 166 17.74 27.71 17.00
CA GLU A 166 18.90 28.38 17.60
C GLU A 166 19.03 28.08 19.10
N GLU A 167 17.94 27.66 19.74
CA GLU A 167 17.88 27.41 21.17
C GLU A 167 18.21 25.95 21.51
N GLU A 168 18.90 25.76 22.63
CA GLU A 168 19.15 24.45 23.21
C GLU A 168 17.89 23.94 23.93
N LEU A 169 17.36 22.81 23.47
CA LEU A 169 16.15 22.19 24.00
C LEU A 169 16.45 20.82 24.59
N SER A 170 15.70 20.43 25.61
CA SER A 170 15.69 19.02 26.05
C SER A 170 15.07 18.12 24.99
N LEU A 171 15.43 16.83 24.97
CA LEU A 171 14.86 15.88 24.00
C LEU A 171 13.33 15.79 24.12
N ARG A 172 12.77 15.91 25.33
CA ARG A 172 11.32 16.01 25.56
C ARG A 172 10.71 17.25 24.92
N GLU A 173 11.34 18.41 25.08
CA GLU A 173 10.88 19.64 24.45
C GLU A 173 10.95 19.56 22.93
N ILE A 174 11.96 18.91 22.36
CA ILE A 174 12.07 18.70 20.91
C ILE A 174 10.85 17.96 20.38
N LEU A 175 10.39 16.90 21.07
CA LEU A 175 9.19 16.14 20.67
C LEU A 175 7.91 16.98 20.66
N ILE A 176 7.86 18.06 21.46
CA ILE A 176 6.67 18.91 21.62
C ILE A 176 6.77 20.16 20.75
N LYS A 177 7.95 20.77 20.62
CA LYS A 177 8.15 22.08 19.97
C LYS A 177 8.56 21.95 18.51
N HIS A 178 9.47 21.02 18.18
CA HIS A 178 10.04 20.92 16.83
C HIS A 178 9.05 20.24 15.85
N PRO A 179 8.90 20.73 14.61
CA PRO A 179 7.97 20.15 13.62
C PRO A 179 8.17 18.64 13.39
N LYS A 180 9.42 18.20 13.17
CA LYS A 180 9.76 16.76 13.05
C LYS A 180 9.57 16.01 14.38
N GLY A 181 9.75 16.69 15.52
CA GLY A 181 9.49 16.12 16.85
C GLY A 181 8.01 15.75 17.00
N LYS A 182 7.11 16.69 16.70
CA LYS A 182 5.66 16.44 16.72
C LYS A 182 5.27 15.30 15.79
N ALA A 183 5.75 15.34 14.55
CA ALA A 183 5.39 14.36 13.51
C ALA A 183 5.80 12.92 13.85
N TYR A 184 6.95 12.73 14.50
CA TYR A 184 7.51 11.40 14.77
C TYR A 184 7.59 11.03 16.26
N SER A 185 6.97 11.82 17.14
CA SER A 185 6.96 11.60 18.60
C SER A 185 6.51 10.20 19.01
N ALA A 186 5.51 9.65 18.32
CA ALA A 186 4.99 8.29 18.56
C ALA A 186 6.01 7.15 18.33
N LEU A 187 7.15 7.45 17.69
CA LEU A 187 8.23 6.48 17.50
C LEU A 187 9.11 6.31 18.74
N ILE A 188 9.07 7.26 19.68
CA ILE A 188 9.82 7.22 20.95
C ILE A 188 8.99 6.49 22.00
N LYS A 189 9.56 5.44 22.61
CA LYS A 189 8.89 4.58 23.59
C LYS A 189 9.62 4.57 24.94
N GLY A 190 9.68 5.72 25.60
CA GLY A 190 10.24 5.85 26.96
C GLY A 190 11.77 5.95 27.05
N ALA A 191 12.51 5.57 26.00
CA ALA A 191 13.95 5.76 25.88
C ALA A 191 14.29 6.64 24.67
N TYR A 192 15.37 7.43 24.77
CA TYR A 192 15.74 8.46 23.79
C TYR A 192 17.07 8.08 23.12
N PRO A 193 17.05 7.41 21.96
CA PRO A 193 18.27 6.98 21.30
C PRO A 193 19.00 8.18 20.67
N VAL A 194 20.30 8.32 20.94
CA VAL A 194 21.11 9.46 20.52
C VAL A 194 22.50 9.01 20.06
N TYR A 195 23.11 9.83 19.19
CA TYR A 195 24.55 9.80 18.98
C TYR A 195 25.21 10.95 19.73
N ILE A 196 26.25 10.62 20.48
CA ILE A 196 27.04 11.51 21.32
C ILE A 196 28.50 11.43 20.88
N ASP A 197 29.17 12.58 20.89
CA ASP A 197 30.62 12.68 20.71
C ASP A 197 31.25 13.47 21.89
N GLY A 198 32.54 13.79 21.80
CA GLY A 198 33.26 14.57 22.83
C GLY A 198 32.72 15.99 23.08
N LYS A 199 31.78 16.49 22.28
CA LYS A 199 31.12 17.80 22.43
C LYS A 199 29.63 17.68 22.79
N GLY A 200 29.09 16.47 22.96
CA GLY A 200 27.68 16.23 23.31
C GLY A 200 26.85 15.61 22.18
N ILE A 201 25.52 15.62 22.35
CA ILE A 201 24.57 15.01 21.40
C ILE A 201 24.59 15.74 20.05
N PHE A 202 24.74 14.98 18.95
CA PHE A 202 24.67 15.51 17.59
C PHE A 202 23.58 14.88 16.71
N SER A 203 22.97 13.79 17.16
CA SER A 203 21.81 13.18 16.49
C SER A 203 20.85 12.62 17.53
N PHE A 204 19.55 12.83 17.31
CA PHE A 204 18.47 12.21 18.08
C PHE A 204 17.55 11.40 17.13
N PRO A 205 17.97 10.20 16.70
CA PRO A 205 17.13 9.35 15.85
C PRO A 205 15.87 8.86 16.59
N PRO A 206 14.78 8.53 15.87
CA PRO A 206 14.52 8.78 14.46
C PRO A 206 14.03 10.21 14.18
N ILE A 207 14.23 11.15 15.12
CA ILE A 207 13.55 12.45 15.15
C ILE A 207 14.29 13.51 14.32
N ILE A 208 15.48 13.91 14.76
CA ILE A 208 16.17 15.07 14.19
C ILE A 208 17.69 15.04 14.44
N ASN A 209 18.44 15.66 13.54
CA ASN A 209 19.87 15.88 13.70
C ASN A 209 20.14 17.18 14.50
N GLY A 210 21.34 17.32 15.05
CA GLY A 210 21.78 18.55 15.68
C GLY A 210 22.24 19.60 14.68
N ALA A 211 21.99 20.89 15.00
CA ALA A 211 22.41 22.02 14.17
C ALA A 211 23.94 22.07 13.98
N ARG A 212 24.71 21.60 14.96
CA ARG A 212 26.18 21.60 14.96
C ARG A 212 26.78 20.85 13.76
N THR A 213 26.16 19.75 13.34
CA THR A 213 26.66 18.87 12.27
C THR A 213 25.90 19.07 10.96
N ARG A 214 25.26 20.23 10.77
CA ARG A 214 24.51 20.56 9.54
C ARG A 214 25.44 20.50 8.32
N VAL A 215 25.04 19.73 7.32
CA VAL A 215 25.69 19.70 6.01
C VAL A 215 25.41 21.00 5.26
N ASN A 216 26.45 21.60 4.70
CA ASN A 216 26.40 22.80 3.89
C ASN A 216 27.42 22.73 2.74
N GLU A 217 27.50 23.76 1.90
CA GLU A 217 28.38 23.76 0.71
C GLU A 217 29.89 23.74 1.05
N TYR A 218 30.26 24.06 2.30
CA TYR A 218 31.64 23.97 2.78
C TYR A 218 32.00 22.59 3.33
N THR A 219 31.00 21.74 3.60
CA THR A 219 31.22 20.38 4.06
C THR A 219 31.99 19.59 2.99
N ARG A 220 33.01 18.84 3.40
CA ARG A 220 33.84 18.00 2.52
C ARG A 220 33.81 16.53 2.90
N ASN A 221 33.54 16.24 4.18
CA ASN A 221 33.51 14.90 4.72
C ASN A 221 32.15 14.64 5.34
N LEU A 222 31.46 13.60 4.88
CA LEU A 222 30.16 13.21 5.42
C LEU A 222 30.31 12.03 6.37
N PHE A 223 29.65 12.10 7.52
CA PHE A 223 29.36 10.95 8.38
C PHE A 223 27.88 10.60 8.22
N ILE A 224 27.63 9.39 7.77
CA ILE A 224 26.29 8.89 7.51
C ILE A 224 26.00 7.84 8.57
N GLU A 225 24.89 8.01 9.28
CA GLU A 225 24.43 7.08 10.30
C GLU A 225 23.02 6.62 9.99
N LEU A 226 22.76 5.33 10.23
CA LEU A 226 21.43 4.78 10.19
C LEU A 226 21.14 4.05 11.49
N THR A 227 19.90 4.16 11.96
CA THR A 227 19.37 3.41 13.12
C THR A 227 18.06 2.74 12.78
N GLY A 228 17.83 1.56 13.34
CA GLY A 228 16.60 0.83 13.07
C GLY A 228 16.29 -0.33 14.01
N ILE A 229 15.14 -0.94 13.74
CA ILE A 229 14.64 -2.14 14.43
C ILE A 229 14.83 -3.41 13.59
N ASP A 230 15.39 -3.28 12.40
CA ASP A 230 15.62 -4.37 11.44
C ASP A 230 17.01 -4.18 10.81
N GLU A 231 17.93 -5.09 11.13
CA GLU A 231 19.33 -5.01 10.73
C GLU A 231 19.50 -4.97 9.21
N LYS A 232 18.83 -5.88 8.51
CA LYS A 232 18.93 -6.00 7.06
C LYS A 232 18.50 -4.71 6.36
N ALA A 233 17.39 -4.11 6.80
CA ALA A 233 16.92 -2.85 6.24
C ALA A 233 17.88 -1.69 6.52
N VAL A 234 18.49 -1.63 7.71
CA VAL A 234 19.49 -0.61 8.04
C VAL A 234 20.71 -0.72 7.10
N GLU A 235 21.27 -1.92 6.96
CA GLU A 235 22.45 -2.14 6.11
C GLU A 235 22.15 -1.91 4.62
N GLN A 236 21.03 -2.43 4.12
CA GLN A 236 20.61 -2.24 2.74
C GLN A 236 20.35 -0.76 2.42
N THR A 237 19.73 -0.01 3.34
CA THR A 237 19.49 1.43 3.16
C THR A 237 20.80 2.21 3.13
N LEU A 238 21.77 1.86 3.99
CA LEU A 238 23.09 2.47 3.97
C LEU A 238 23.78 2.21 2.62
N ASN A 239 23.76 0.96 2.14
CA ASN A 239 24.37 0.58 0.87
C ASN A 239 23.79 1.38 -0.30
N VAL A 240 22.47 1.53 -0.38
CA VAL A 240 21.80 2.36 -1.41
C VAL A 240 22.29 3.80 -1.33
N LEU A 241 22.24 4.40 -0.13
CA LEU A 241 22.60 5.80 0.09
C LEU A 241 24.06 6.08 -0.27
N VAL A 242 25.01 5.28 0.23
CA VAL A 242 26.44 5.49 -0.06
C VAL A 242 26.76 5.28 -1.54
N CYS A 243 26.18 4.27 -2.18
CA CYS A 243 26.40 4.01 -3.61
C CYS A 243 25.87 5.15 -4.48
N ASN A 244 24.77 5.81 -4.08
CA ASN A 244 24.26 6.98 -4.80
C ASN A 244 25.16 8.20 -4.56
N ILE A 245 25.58 8.45 -3.33
CA ILE A 245 26.48 9.58 -3.00
C ILE A 245 27.81 9.49 -3.77
N LEU A 246 28.36 8.28 -3.91
CA LEU A 246 29.62 8.05 -4.62
C LEU A 246 29.58 8.36 -6.13
N GLU A 247 28.39 8.49 -6.74
CA GLU A 247 28.27 8.98 -8.13
C GLU A 247 28.74 10.43 -8.29
N ARG A 248 28.73 11.21 -7.21
CA ARG A 248 29.31 12.55 -7.18
C ARG A 248 30.78 12.55 -6.76
N GLY A 249 31.39 11.38 -6.61
CA GLY A 249 32.79 11.19 -6.22
C GLY A 249 32.98 10.99 -4.72
N GLY A 250 34.15 11.39 -4.23
CA GLY A 250 34.57 11.15 -2.85
C GLY A 250 35.19 9.77 -2.63
N ILE A 251 35.62 9.52 -1.40
CA ILE A 251 36.32 8.30 -0.99
C ILE A 251 35.56 7.68 0.18
N LEU A 252 35.06 6.46 -0.03
CA LEU A 252 34.35 5.71 1.00
C LEU A 252 35.34 5.12 2.02
N GLU A 253 35.05 5.36 3.29
CA GLU A 253 35.73 4.76 4.44
C GLU A 253 34.73 3.95 5.27
N GLY A 254 35.12 2.73 5.63
CA GLY A 254 34.35 1.88 6.54
C GLY A 254 34.44 2.38 7.98
N VAL A 255 33.39 2.13 8.76
CA VAL A 255 33.30 2.45 10.18
C VAL A 255 33.20 1.16 10.98
N SER A 256 34.00 1.02 12.05
CA SER A 256 33.87 -0.13 12.96
C SER A 256 32.76 0.13 13.98
N ILE A 257 31.69 -0.63 13.89
CA ILE A 257 30.62 -0.62 14.88
C ILE A 257 30.97 -1.61 15.99
N LYS A 258 31.17 -1.12 17.21
CA LYS A 258 31.50 -1.91 18.40
C LYS A 258 30.24 -2.12 19.25
N TYR A 259 29.67 -3.31 19.18
CA TYR A 259 28.65 -3.78 20.11
C TYR A 259 29.32 -4.38 21.36
N PRO A 260 28.57 -4.56 22.46
CA PRO A 260 29.12 -5.18 23.68
C PRO A 260 29.75 -6.57 23.44
N ASN A 261 29.20 -7.36 22.51
CA ASN A 261 29.58 -8.76 22.29
C ASN A 261 30.30 -9.03 20.97
N PHE A 262 30.27 -8.09 20.02
CA PHE A 262 30.84 -8.28 18.69
C PHE A 262 31.17 -6.94 18.03
N SER A 263 31.93 -6.97 16.94
CA SER A 263 32.14 -5.79 16.10
C SER A 263 31.91 -6.13 14.64
N LYS A 264 31.41 -5.17 13.88
CA LYS A 264 31.28 -5.27 12.42
C LYS A 264 31.80 -4.00 11.74
N ILE A 265 32.14 -4.10 10.47
CA ILE A 265 32.53 -2.96 9.63
C ILE A 265 31.38 -2.67 8.69
N THR A 266 30.95 -1.41 8.61
CA THR A 266 29.90 -0.96 7.69
C THR A 266 30.42 0.17 6.79
N PRO A 267 29.91 0.31 5.56
CA PRO A 267 28.95 -0.58 4.87
C PRO A 267 29.61 -1.88 4.38
N ASP A 268 28.81 -2.93 4.18
CA ASP A 268 29.21 -4.13 3.43
C ASP A 268 28.73 -4.01 1.98
N LEU A 269 29.65 -3.68 1.08
CA LEU A 269 29.38 -3.51 -0.35
C LEU A 269 29.72 -4.77 -1.17
N THR A 270 29.86 -5.93 -0.52
CA THR A 270 30.10 -7.20 -1.22
C THR A 270 28.92 -7.52 -2.14
N PRO A 271 29.14 -7.68 -3.46
CA PRO A 271 28.06 -7.96 -4.39
C PRO A 271 27.51 -9.38 -4.18
N LYS A 272 26.20 -9.53 -4.36
CA LYS A 272 25.57 -10.85 -4.35
C LYS A 272 25.76 -11.53 -5.70
N GLN A 273 25.64 -12.85 -5.73
CA GLN A 273 25.77 -13.64 -6.95
C GLN A 273 24.56 -14.54 -7.10
N MET A 274 24.01 -14.61 -8.31
CA MET A 274 22.94 -15.52 -8.70
C MET A 274 23.25 -16.14 -10.05
N HIS A 275 22.68 -17.30 -10.31
CA HIS A 275 22.80 -18.00 -11.59
C HIS A 275 21.48 -17.88 -12.34
N VAL A 276 21.54 -17.47 -13.60
CA VAL A 276 20.37 -17.34 -14.47
C VAL A 276 20.62 -18.13 -15.75
N ASN A 277 19.66 -18.99 -16.08
CA ASN A 277 19.67 -19.73 -17.34
C ASN A 277 18.89 -18.95 -18.41
N VAL A 278 19.47 -18.78 -19.60
CA VAL A 278 18.83 -18.05 -20.72
C VAL A 278 17.53 -18.73 -21.18
N GLU A 279 17.43 -20.06 -21.07
CA GLU A 279 16.22 -20.84 -21.32
C GLU A 279 15.06 -20.40 -20.41
N MET A 280 15.36 -20.05 -19.15
CA MET A 280 14.35 -19.56 -18.21
C MET A 280 13.75 -18.24 -18.69
N PHE A 281 14.60 -17.30 -19.13
CA PHE A 281 14.14 -16.04 -19.72
C PHE A 281 13.24 -16.30 -20.93
N ASN A 282 13.70 -17.13 -21.87
CA ASN A 282 12.95 -17.46 -23.09
C ASN A 282 11.59 -18.12 -22.77
N LYS A 283 11.56 -19.06 -21.82
CA LYS A 283 10.34 -19.76 -21.43
C LYS A 283 9.33 -18.86 -20.72
N LEU A 284 9.80 -17.94 -19.85
CA LEU A 284 8.91 -17.04 -19.10
C LEU A 284 8.35 -15.92 -19.98
N THR A 285 9.17 -15.41 -20.91
CA THR A 285 8.81 -14.25 -21.73
C THR A 285 8.20 -14.62 -23.08
N GLY A 286 8.38 -15.86 -23.54
CA GLY A 286 8.04 -16.29 -24.89
C GLY A 286 9.01 -15.80 -25.97
N LEU A 287 10.08 -15.10 -25.58
CA LEU A 287 11.10 -14.59 -26.49
C LEU A 287 12.17 -15.66 -26.81
N ARG A 288 13.01 -15.37 -27.79
CA ARG A 288 14.16 -16.21 -28.15
C ARG A 288 15.39 -15.34 -28.28
N ILE A 289 16.15 -15.24 -27.20
CA ILE A 289 17.45 -14.58 -27.18
C ILE A 289 18.59 -15.60 -27.03
N ASN A 290 19.74 -15.24 -27.56
CA ASN A 290 20.99 -15.99 -27.36
C ASN A 290 21.79 -15.47 -26.15
N LEU A 291 22.89 -16.16 -25.82
CA LEU A 291 23.72 -15.83 -24.67
C LEU A 291 24.34 -14.43 -24.74
N ASN A 292 24.79 -13.97 -25.92
CA ASN A 292 25.40 -12.65 -26.08
C ASN A 292 24.38 -11.52 -25.90
N GLU A 293 23.15 -11.75 -26.39
CA GLU A 293 22.03 -10.84 -26.15
C GLU A 293 21.70 -10.77 -24.66
N ALA A 294 21.62 -11.93 -23.98
CA ALA A 294 21.37 -11.97 -22.54
C ALA A 294 22.44 -11.20 -21.74
N LEU A 295 23.73 -11.36 -22.06
CA LEU A 295 24.81 -10.59 -21.44
C LEU A 295 24.65 -9.08 -21.67
N THR A 296 24.21 -8.68 -22.86
CA THR A 296 23.98 -7.27 -23.20
C THR A 296 22.83 -6.70 -22.38
N LEU A 297 21.70 -7.42 -22.29
CA LEU A 297 20.54 -7.01 -21.51
C LEU A 297 20.88 -6.87 -20.02
N LEU A 298 21.61 -7.83 -19.45
CA LEU A 298 22.05 -7.79 -18.06
C LEU A 298 22.96 -6.58 -17.78
N ARG A 299 23.95 -6.33 -18.63
CA ARG A 299 24.87 -5.19 -18.47
C ARG A 299 24.16 -3.85 -18.61
N ARG A 300 23.16 -3.75 -19.50
CA ARG A 300 22.32 -2.55 -19.64
C ARG A 300 21.50 -2.26 -18.37
N MET A 301 21.27 -3.25 -17.51
CA MET A 301 20.63 -3.06 -16.20
C MET A 301 21.63 -2.90 -15.05
N GLY A 302 22.92 -2.77 -15.36
CA GLY A 302 23.99 -2.55 -14.38
C GLY A 302 24.50 -3.80 -13.68
N TYR A 303 24.14 -5.00 -14.15
CA TYR A 303 24.68 -6.25 -13.60
C TYR A 303 26.07 -6.56 -14.14
N GLY A 304 26.90 -7.18 -13.30
CA GLY A 304 28.03 -7.95 -13.80
C GLY A 304 27.51 -9.28 -14.35
N ALA A 305 28.04 -9.71 -15.49
CA ALA A 305 27.56 -10.90 -16.16
C ALA A 305 28.74 -11.69 -16.74
N GLU A 306 28.91 -12.91 -16.22
CA GLU A 306 29.99 -13.84 -16.58
C GLU A 306 29.38 -15.16 -17.10
N VAL A 307 29.90 -15.67 -18.21
CA VAL A 307 29.46 -16.96 -18.76
C VAL A 307 30.05 -18.08 -17.92
N VAL A 308 29.21 -18.99 -17.43
CA VAL A 308 29.65 -20.18 -16.69
C VAL A 308 29.79 -21.38 -17.64
N ASN A 309 28.75 -21.66 -18.42
CA ASN A 309 28.70 -22.76 -19.40
C ASN A 309 27.64 -22.47 -20.48
N HIS A 310 27.30 -23.47 -21.32
CA HIS A 310 26.30 -23.32 -22.38
C HIS A 310 24.90 -22.99 -21.82
N GLY A 311 24.54 -21.71 -21.85
CA GLY A 311 23.20 -21.20 -21.51
C GLY A 311 23.07 -20.66 -20.08
N GLU A 312 24.12 -20.73 -19.25
CA GLU A 312 24.12 -20.25 -17.87
C GLU A 312 25.02 -19.02 -17.68
N VAL A 313 24.47 -17.98 -17.06
CA VAL A 313 25.16 -16.74 -16.72
C VAL A 313 25.20 -16.58 -15.20
N LYS A 314 26.40 -16.33 -14.67
CA LYS A 314 26.61 -15.85 -13.32
C LYS A 314 26.41 -14.35 -13.30
N VAL A 315 25.37 -13.92 -12.60
CA VAL A 315 24.96 -12.53 -12.44
C VAL A 315 25.51 -12.00 -11.12
N ILE A 316 26.29 -10.93 -11.20
CA ILE A 316 26.87 -10.20 -10.08
C ILE A 316 25.96 -8.99 -9.82
N ILE A 317 25.26 -9.03 -8.69
CA ILE A 317 24.25 -8.06 -8.30
C ILE A 317 24.92 -6.95 -7.48
N PRO A 318 24.89 -5.70 -7.94
CA PRO A 318 25.46 -4.57 -7.19
C PRO A 318 24.81 -4.43 -5.79
N PRO A 319 25.57 -3.98 -4.78
CA PRO A 319 25.08 -3.92 -3.39
C PRO A 319 23.91 -2.93 -3.17
N TYR A 320 23.70 -1.97 -4.09
CA TYR A 320 22.55 -1.07 -4.08
C TYR A 320 21.26 -1.69 -4.63
N ARG A 321 21.34 -2.85 -5.32
CA ARG A 321 20.18 -3.61 -5.82
C ARG A 321 19.65 -4.52 -4.72
N VAL A 322 18.90 -3.91 -3.80
CA VAL A 322 18.38 -4.57 -2.60
C VAL A 322 17.07 -5.32 -2.85
N ASP A 323 16.49 -5.11 -4.02
CA ASP A 323 15.23 -5.63 -4.55
C ASP A 323 15.34 -7.04 -5.14
N ILE A 324 16.53 -7.46 -5.54
CA ILE A 324 16.76 -8.77 -6.16
C ILE A 324 16.77 -9.87 -5.11
N LEU A 325 15.71 -10.69 -5.13
CA LEU A 325 15.47 -11.80 -4.20
C LEU A 325 15.40 -13.15 -4.92
N HIS A 326 15.10 -13.15 -6.21
CA HIS A 326 14.90 -14.35 -7.02
C HIS A 326 15.39 -14.13 -8.47
N PRO A 327 15.82 -15.19 -9.20
CA PRO A 327 16.18 -15.09 -10.62
C PRO A 327 15.12 -14.47 -11.54
N VAL A 328 13.84 -14.49 -11.13
CA VAL A 328 12.74 -13.84 -11.87
C VAL A 328 12.89 -12.32 -11.89
N ASP A 329 13.42 -11.71 -10.83
CA ASP A 329 13.65 -10.26 -10.77
C ASP A 329 14.73 -9.84 -11.79
N ILE A 330 15.71 -10.74 -12.03
CA ILE A 330 16.72 -10.55 -13.07
C ILE A 330 16.09 -10.70 -14.47
N VAL A 331 15.18 -11.65 -14.65
CA VAL A 331 14.42 -11.82 -15.91
C VAL A 331 13.57 -10.59 -16.21
N GLU A 332 12.93 -10.00 -15.20
CA GLU A 332 12.19 -8.74 -15.33
C GLU A 332 13.10 -7.61 -15.82
N ASP A 333 14.26 -7.42 -15.19
CA ASP A 333 15.24 -6.41 -15.62
C ASP A 333 15.72 -6.64 -17.05
N MET A 334 16.00 -7.89 -17.42
CA MET A 334 16.36 -8.23 -18.81
C MET A 334 15.24 -7.83 -19.78
N LEU A 335 13.98 -7.99 -19.38
CA LEU A 335 12.82 -7.61 -20.19
C LEU A 335 12.67 -6.10 -20.29
N ILE A 336 12.91 -5.35 -19.21
CA ILE A 336 12.99 -3.88 -19.23
C ILE A 336 14.07 -3.43 -20.21
N SER A 337 15.26 -4.03 -20.15
CA SER A 337 16.32 -3.71 -21.11
C SER A 337 15.97 -4.10 -22.55
N TYR A 338 15.18 -5.15 -22.75
CA TYR A 338 14.71 -5.57 -24.07
C TYR A 338 13.69 -4.58 -24.64
N GLY A 339 12.88 -3.97 -23.79
CA GLY A 339 11.79 -3.05 -24.14
C GLY A 339 10.48 -3.82 -24.31
N TYR A 340 9.50 -3.52 -23.47
CA TYR A 340 8.20 -4.20 -23.49
C TYR A 340 7.46 -3.99 -24.82
N GLU A 341 7.68 -2.84 -25.46
CA GLU A 341 7.12 -2.50 -26.77
C GLU A 341 7.59 -3.42 -27.90
N ASN A 342 8.70 -4.16 -27.70
CA ASN A 342 9.25 -5.07 -28.69
C ASN A 342 8.66 -6.49 -28.58
N ILE A 343 7.81 -6.74 -27.57
CA ILE A 343 7.18 -8.05 -27.36
C ILE A 343 5.94 -8.14 -28.25
N THR A 344 5.94 -9.09 -29.19
CA THR A 344 4.77 -9.40 -30.01
C THR A 344 3.72 -10.12 -29.14
N PRO A 345 2.50 -9.57 -28.98
CA PRO A 345 1.44 -10.25 -28.24
C PRO A 345 1.06 -11.58 -28.89
N ASP A 346 0.87 -12.62 -28.09
CA ASP A 346 0.40 -13.94 -28.54
C ASP A 346 -0.82 -14.38 -27.72
N LEU A 347 -1.76 -15.07 -28.37
CA LEU A 347 -2.93 -15.60 -27.71
C LEU A 347 -2.56 -16.93 -27.02
N PRO A 348 -2.95 -17.14 -25.75
CA PRO A 348 -2.69 -18.41 -25.09
C PRO A 348 -3.39 -19.54 -25.85
N SER A 349 -2.68 -20.63 -26.10
CA SER A 349 -3.16 -21.83 -26.80
C SER A 349 -4.06 -22.70 -25.92
N ILE A 350 -5.04 -22.08 -25.26
CA ILE A 350 -5.96 -22.70 -24.31
C ILE A 350 -7.39 -22.51 -24.82
N MET A 351 -8.04 -23.61 -25.20
CA MET A 351 -9.46 -23.61 -25.59
C MET A 351 -10.32 -24.05 -24.40
N THR A 352 -11.08 -23.11 -23.82
CA THR A 352 -12.04 -23.40 -22.74
C THR A 352 -13.42 -22.86 -23.08
N VAL A 353 -14.47 -23.53 -22.60
CA VAL A 353 -15.86 -23.04 -22.71
C VAL A 353 -16.26 -22.34 -21.41
N GLY A 354 -16.55 -21.04 -21.49
CA GLY A 354 -17.09 -20.28 -20.37
C GLY A 354 -18.55 -20.65 -20.10
N LYS A 355 -18.96 -20.59 -18.83
CA LYS A 355 -20.37 -20.69 -18.42
C LYS A 355 -20.69 -19.64 -17.36
N PRO A 356 -21.89 -19.05 -17.35
CA PRO A 356 -22.29 -18.13 -16.30
C PRO A 356 -22.37 -18.86 -14.95
N SER A 357 -22.10 -18.13 -13.86
CA SER A 357 -22.31 -18.66 -12.52
C SER A 357 -23.80 -18.83 -12.25
N LEU A 358 -24.16 -19.76 -11.35
CA LEU A 358 -25.56 -19.97 -10.97
C LEU A 358 -26.19 -18.70 -10.37
N ILE A 359 -25.38 -17.92 -9.64
CA ILE A 359 -25.79 -16.65 -9.02
C ILE A 359 -26.19 -15.66 -10.11
N GLU A 360 -25.34 -15.49 -11.13
CA GLU A 360 -25.61 -14.57 -12.24
C GLU A 360 -26.89 -14.94 -13.00
N VAL A 361 -27.08 -16.24 -13.28
CA VAL A 361 -28.29 -16.72 -13.95
C VAL A 361 -29.54 -16.45 -13.12
N LEU A 362 -29.48 -16.67 -11.80
CA LEU A 362 -30.62 -16.44 -10.91
C LEU A 362 -30.95 -14.95 -10.79
N GLU A 363 -29.94 -14.12 -10.54
CA GLU A 363 -30.12 -12.68 -10.37
C GLU A 363 -30.53 -11.98 -11.66
N GLY A 364 -30.03 -12.44 -12.81
CA GLY A 364 -30.51 -11.98 -14.11
C GLY A 364 -32.01 -12.22 -14.31
N LYS A 365 -32.53 -13.36 -13.85
CA LYS A 365 -33.99 -13.63 -13.85
C LYS A 365 -34.76 -12.74 -12.89
N ILE A 366 -34.28 -12.60 -11.64
CA ILE A 366 -34.91 -11.73 -10.63
C ILE A 366 -35.00 -10.29 -11.16
N ARG A 367 -33.88 -9.76 -11.67
CA ARG A 367 -33.78 -8.42 -12.24
C ARG A 367 -34.75 -8.24 -13.40
N GLY A 368 -34.77 -9.19 -14.35
CA GLY A 368 -35.68 -9.13 -15.51
C GLY A 368 -37.15 -9.07 -15.11
N ILE A 369 -37.55 -9.88 -14.12
CA ILE A 369 -38.94 -9.91 -13.62
C ILE A 369 -39.30 -8.58 -12.94
N LEU A 370 -38.44 -8.06 -12.06
CA LEU A 370 -38.71 -6.82 -11.32
C LEU A 370 -38.75 -5.60 -12.23
N ILE A 371 -37.84 -5.50 -13.20
CA ILE A 371 -37.88 -4.45 -14.22
C ILE A 371 -39.18 -4.56 -15.04
N GLY A 372 -39.59 -5.77 -15.43
CA GLY A 372 -40.86 -6.01 -16.11
C GLY A 372 -42.09 -5.56 -15.31
N MET A 373 -42.01 -5.55 -13.98
CA MET A 373 -43.04 -5.03 -13.07
C MET A 373 -42.97 -3.50 -12.85
N GLY A 374 -42.06 -2.82 -13.55
CA GLY A 374 -41.87 -1.37 -13.47
C GLY A 374 -41.04 -0.91 -12.28
N PHE A 375 -40.20 -1.79 -11.71
CA PHE A 375 -39.24 -1.38 -10.68
C PHE A 375 -37.94 -0.86 -11.28
N GLN A 376 -37.34 0.12 -10.61
CA GLN A 376 -36.01 0.63 -10.90
C GLN A 376 -34.98 -0.04 -9.98
N GLU A 377 -33.93 -0.64 -10.56
CA GLU A 377 -32.81 -1.13 -9.76
C GLU A 377 -32.00 0.05 -9.23
N VAL A 378 -31.62 -0.03 -7.95
CA VAL A 378 -30.72 0.91 -7.29
C VAL A 378 -29.52 0.17 -6.71
N MET A 379 -28.40 0.87 -6.56
CA MET A 379 -27.19 0.33 -5.97
C MET A 379 -26.77 1.22 -4.80
N THR A 380 -26.96 0.73 -3.58
CA THR A 380 -26.56 1.47 -2.37
C THR A 380 -25.21 1.00 -1.86
N PHE A 381 -24.54 1.84 -1.06
CA PHE A 381 -23.30 1.44 -0.42
C PHE A 381 -23.52 0.25 0.51
N THR A 382 -22.63 -0.74 0.43
CA THR A 382 -22.70 -1.91 1.31
C THR A 382 -22.19 -1.58 2.73
N LEU A 383 -21.24 -0.66 2.82
CA LEU A 383 -20.92 0.01 4.08
C LEU A 383 -21.96 1.09 4.37
N THR A 384 -22.40 1.16 5.61
CA THR A 384 -23.36 2.15 6.10
C THR A 384 -23.02 2.44 7.56
N ASN A 385 -23.99 2.99 8.32
CA ASN A 385 -23.82 3.24 9.72
C ASN A 385 -24.75 2.40 10.60
N ILE A 386 -24.30 2.17 11.83
CA ILE A 386 -25.02 1.36 12.84
C ILE A 386 -26.42 1.92 13.08
N ALA A 387 -26.59 3.25 13.11
CA ALA A 387 -27.88 3.88 13.40
C ALA A 387 -28.94 3.59 12.32
N ASN A 388 -28.57 3.66 11.03
CA ASN A 388 -29.43 3.28 9.91
C ASN A 388 -29.90 1.83 10.05
N GLN A 389 -28.99 0.93 10.37
CA GLN A 389 -29.27 -0.51 10.41
C GLN A 389 -30.07 -0.92 11.66
N THR A 390 -30.09 -0.10 12.72
CA THR A 390 -30.69 -0.44 14.03
C THR A 390 -31.67 0.62 14.53
N THR A 391 -31.19 1.69 15.14
CA THR A 391 -31.98 2.73 15.83
C THR A 391 -33.08 3.32 14.94
N LEU A 392 -32.75 3.72 13.71
CA LEU A 392 -33.74 4.31 12.79
C LEU A 392 -34.79 3.30 12.35
N MET A 393 -34.43 2.02 12.30
CA MET A 393 -35.35 0.90 12.05
C MET A 393 -36.13 0.48 13.30
N ASN A 394 -36.00 1.19 14.43
CA ASN A 394 -36.64 0.84 15.70
C ASN A 394 -36.21 -0.55 16.23
N ILE A 395 -35.00 -0.99 15.90
CA ILE A 395 -34.43 -2.26 16.38
C ILE A 395 -33.39 -1.98 17.47
N ALA A 396 -33.49 -2.68 18.58
CA ALA A 396 -32.53 -2.62 19.69
C ALA A 396 -31.72 -3.93 19.76
N ASN A 397 -30.50 -3.83 20.29
CA ASN A 397 -29.64 -4.98 20.62
C ASN A 397 -29.30 -5.92 19.45
N THR A 398 -29.16 -5.40 18.23
CA THR A 398 -28.70 -6.18 17.08
C THR A 398 -27.18 -6.18 17.00
N ASN A 399 -26.60 -7.37 16.84
CA ASN A 399 -25.19 -7.50 16.54
C ASN A 399 -24.93 -7.14 15.07
N VAL A 400 -24.14 -6.10 14.84
CA VAL A 400 -23.79 -5.60 13.49
C VAL A 400 -22.29 -5.68 13.29
N LEU A 401 -21.86 -5.99 12.06
CA LEU A 401 -20.44 -6.09 11.73
C LEU A 401 -19.82 -4.69 11.64
N LYS A 402 -19.03 -4.30 12.65
CA LYS A 402 -18.41 -2.97 12.76
C LYS A 402 -17.03 -2.94 12.12
N LEU A 403 -16.67 -1.79 11.54
CA LEU A 403 -15.29 -1.53 11.13
C LEU A 403 -14.46 -1.09 12.35
N ALA A 404 -13.23 -1.61 12.46
CA ALA A 404 -12.35 -1.30 13.59
C ALA A 404 -11.86 0.16 13.57
N ASN A 405 -11.54 0.69 12.37
CA ASN A 405 -11.05 2.05 12.17
C ASN A 405 -11.80 2.67 10.97
N PRO A 406 -13.08 3.04 11.14
CA PRO A 406 -13.86 3.60 10.05
C PRO A 406 -13.31 4.97 9.65
N VAL A 407 -13.30 5.25 8.35
CA VAL A 407 -12.86 6.55 7.81
C VAL A 407 -13.86 7.67 8.11
N SER A 408 -15.13 7.33 8.37
CA SER A 408 -16.18 8.25 8.79
C SER A 408 -17.28 7.52 9.57
N GLU A 409 -18.08 8.28 10.33
CA GLU A 409 -19.25 7.76 11.04
C GLU A 409 -20.38 7.29 10.10
N GLU A 410 -20.41 7.77 8.86
CA GLU A 410 -21.40 7.36 7.86
C GLU A 410 -21.19 5.94 7.36
N TYR A 411 -19.95 5.43 7.47
CA TYR A 411 -19.50 4.13 6.97
C TYR A 411 -18.80 3.34 8.08
N ASN A 412 -19.46 3.18 9.23
CA ASN A 412 -18.90 2.50 10.41
C ASN A 412 -19.33 1.03 10.58
N CYS A 413 -20.22 0.51 9.73
CA CYS A 413 -20.57 -0.91 9.71
C CYS A 413 -20.86 -1.45 8.30
N TYR A 414 -20.87 -2.77 8.16
CA TYR A 414 -21.38 -3.47 6.99
C TYR A 414 -22.88 -3.76 7.18
N ARG A 415 -23.69 -3.57 6.14
CA ARG A 415 -25.14 -3.83 6.21
C ARG A 415 -25.45 -5.31 6.47
N PHE A 416 -26.34 -5.59 7.41
CA PHE A 416 -26.81 -6.96 7.66
C PHE A 416 -28.11 -7.28 6.91
N TRP A 417 -28.78 -6.25 6.39
CA TRP A 417 -29.92 -6.31 5.48
C TRP A 417 -30.01 -5.02 4.65
N ILE A 418 -30.71 -5.06 3.51
CA ILE A 418 -30.70 -4.01 2.49
C ILE A 418 -31.81 -2.98 2.73
N THR A 419 -32.94 -3.38 3.32
CA THR A 419 -34.11 -2.53 3.57
C THR A 419 -33.78 -1.12 4.12
N PRO A 420 -32.93 -0.95 5.14
CA PRO A 420 -32.63 0.39 5.67
C PRO A 420 -31.95 1.30 4.65
N ASN A 421 -31.18 0.72 3.73
CA ASN A 421 -30.53 1.46 2.66
C ASN A 421 -31.55 1.92 1.61
N LEU A 422 -32.56 1.10 1.30
CA LEU A 422 -33.66 1.52 0.42
C LEU A 422 -34.48 2.65 1.06
N LEU A 423 -34.75 2.60 2.37
CA LEU A 423 -35.41 3.70 3.07
C LEU A 423 -34.56 4.98 3.04
N ARG A 424 -33.25 4.86 3.25
CA ARG A 424 -32.32 5.99 3.11
C ARG A 424 -32.37 6.57 1.68
N PHE A 425 -32.39 5.72 0.66
CA PHE A 425 -32.54 6.17 -0.73
C PHE A 425 -33.86 6.92 -0.95
N LEU A 426 -34.99 6.38 -0.50
CA LEU A 426 -36.30 7.04 -0.59
C LEU A 426 -36.30 8.40 0.13
N SER A 427 -35.67 8.49 1.31
CA SER A 427 -35.56 9.74 2.07
C SER A 427 -34.86 10.87 1.30
N GLN A 428 -33.84 10.52 0.50
CA GLN A 428 -33.09 11.46 -0.31
C GLN A 428 -33.80 11.83 -1.62
N ASN A 429 -34.82 11.06 -2.00
CA ASN A 429 -35.58 11.20 -3.23
C ASN A 429 -37.05 11.55 -2.97
N ASN A 430 -37.38 12.13 -1.82
CA ASN A 430 -38.75 12.55 -1.48
C ASN A 430 -39.35 13.58 -2.45
N HIS A 431 -38.49 14.32 -3.17
CA HIS A 431 -38.85 15.29 -4.21
C HIS A 431 -39.20 14.64 -5.56
N SER A 432 -38.93 13.35 -5.74
CA SER A 432 -39.24 12.61 -6.96
C SER A 432 -40.70 12.17 -7.00
N ALA A 433 -41.25 12.00 -8.22
CA ALA A 433 -42.63 11.61 -8.41
C ALA A 433 -42.96 10.23 -7.81
N TYR A 434 -44.16 10.11 -7.25
CA TYR A 434 -44.72 8.84 -6.76
C TYR A 434 -45.63 8.21 -7.83
N PRO A 435 -45.82 6.87 -7.84
CA PRO A 435 -45.22 5.89 -6.93
C PRO A 435 -43.73 5.64 -7.25
N GLN A 436 -42.93 5.48 -6.20
CA GLN A 436 -41.53 5.07 -6.32
C GLN A 436 -41.44 3.56 -6.09
N LYS A 437 -40.99 2.82 -7.10
CA LYS A 437 -40.81 1.37 -7.07
C LYS A 437 -39.33 1.06 -7.30
N ILE A 438 -38.62 0.70 -6.24
CA ILE A 438 -37.18 0.44 -6.31
C ILE A 438 -36.83 -0.95 -5.79
N PHE A 439 -35.74 -1.51 -6.27
CA PHE A 439 -35.17 -2.75 -5.74
C PHE A 439 -33.65 -2.75 -5.77
N GLU A 440 -33.05 -3.60 -4.95
CA GLU A 440 -31.61 -3.85 -4.94
C GLU A 440 -31.33 -5.34 -4.74
N ILE A 441 -30.31 -5.85 -5.44
CA ILE A 441 -29.77 -7.19 -5.27
C ILE A 441 -28.35 -7.07 -4.68
N GLY A 442 -28.21 -7.33 -3.38
CA GLY A 442 -27.05 -6.91 -2.59
C GLY A 442 -26.47 -8.01 -1.72
N TYR A 443 -25.18 -7.87 -1.37
CA TYR A 443 -24.57 -8.66 -0.30
C TYR A 443 -25.00 -8.13 1.06
N VAL A 444 -25.18 -9.06 2.00
CA VAL A 444 -25.37 -8.79 3.43
C VAL A 444 -24.43 -9.68 4.23
N ALA A 445 -23.95 -9.17 5.37
CA ALA A 445 -23.06 -9.90 6.26
C ALA A 445 -23.64 -9.95 7.67
N ILE A 446 -23.73 -11.16 8.22
CA ILE A 446 -24.31 -11.43 9.53
C ILE A 446 -23.22 -12.01 10.43
N PRO A 447 -22.89 -11.36 11.56
CA PRO A 447 -21.93 -11.91 12.51
C PRO A 447 -22.50 -13.16 13.18
N SER A 448 -21.67 -14.20 13.30
CA SER A 448 -21.85 -15.40 14.12
C SER A 448 -20.80 -15.42 15.25
N GLU A 449 -20.80 -16.45 16.11
CA GLU A 449 -19.88 -16.53 17.25
C GLU A 449 -18.41 -16.49 16.81
N ASP A 450 -18.06 -17.27 15.78
CA ASP A 450 -16.68 -17.40 15.28
C ASP A 450 -16.52 -17.06 13.79
N ASP A 451 -17.60 -16.69 13.10
CA ASP A 451 -17.59 -16.53 11.63
C ASP A 451 -18.58 -15.44 11.16
N ILE A 452 -18.57 -15.13 9.87
CA ILE A 452 -19.47 -14.18 9.22
C ILE A 452 -20.25 -14.91 8.12
N TYR A 453 -21.57 -14.97 8.27
CA TYR A 453 -22.43 -15.45 7.20
C TYR A 453 -22.60 -14.37 6.15
N VAL A 454 -22.17 -14.65 4.92
CA VAL A 454 -22.42 -13.80 3.76
C VAL A 454 -23.60 -14.37 2.98
N GLN A 455 -24.58 -13.51 2.69
CA GLN A 455 -25.76 -13.87 1.91
C GLN A 455 -26.02 -12.84 0.80
N ARG A 456 -26.73 -13.27 -0.25
CA ARG A 456 -27.26 -12.40 -1.30
C ARG A 456 -28.75 -12.24 -1.11
N ASN A 457 -29.16 -10.99 -0.91
CA ASN A 457 -30.55 -10.61 -0.69
C ASN A 457 -31.08 -9.83 -1.90
N THR A 458 -32.38 -9.98 -2.14
CA THR A 458 -33.16 -9.09 -2.98
C THR A 458 -34.09 -8.32 -2.07
N ALA A 459 -33.99 -7.00 -2.09
CA ALA A 459 -34.88 -6.10 -1.36
C ALA A 459 -35.64 -5.20 -2.32
N ILE A 460 -36.89 -4.91 -1.98
CA ILE A 460 -37.82 -4.13 -2.78
C ILE A 460 -38.51 -3.13 -1.88
N ALA A 461 -38.70 -1.92 -2.38
CA ALA A 461 -39.50 -0.90 -1.71
C ALA A 461 -40.50 -0.25 -2.67
N ILE A 462 -41.74 -0.13 -2.21
CA ILE A 462 -42.82 0.59 -2.89
C ILE A 462 -43.24 1.73 -1.98
N SER A 463 -43.00 2.97 -2.42
CA SER A 463 -43.42 4.19 -1.72
C SER A 463 -44.48 4.91 -2.54
N ALA A 464 -45.67 5.11 -1.99
CA ALA A 464 -46.80 5.72 -2.67
C ALA A 464 -47.81 6.30 -1.67
N SER A 465 -48.74 7.13 -2.13
CA SER A 465 -49.85 7.66 -1.31
C SER A 465 -50.67 6.55 -0.64
N ARG A 466 -50.71 5.37 -1.26
CA ARG A 466 -51.18 4.12 -0.69
C ARG A 466 -50.20 3.02 -1.06
N ALA A 467 -49.44 2.53 -0.07
CA ALA A 467 -48.65 1.32 -0.15
C ALA A 467 -49.08 0.39 1.00
N THR A 468 -49.43 -0.85 0.65
CA THR A 468 -50.03 -1.82 1.56
C THR A 468 -49.29 -3.15 1.51
N PHE A 469 -49.57 -4.03 2.47
CA PHE A 469 -49.08 -5.40 2.51
C PHE A 469 -49.38 -6.15 1.20
N THR A 470 -50.54 -5.89 0.59
CA THR A 470 -50.96 -6.53 -0.67
C THR A 470 -50.01 -6.20 -1.82
N ASP A 471 -49.53 -4.96 -1.91
CA ASP A 471 -48.61 -4.55 -2.98
C ASP A 471 -47.30 -5.35 -2.93
N ALA A 472 -46.72 -5.53 -1.73
CA ALA A 472 -45.54 -6.37 -1.55
C ALA A 472 -45.85 -7.87 -1.78
N LYS A 473 -47.07 -8.32 -1.46
CA LYS A 473 -47.50 -9.72 -1.69
C LYS A 473 -47.61 -10.04 -3.18
N GLU A 474 -48.18 -9.13 -3.97
CA GLU A 474 -48.32 -9.29 -5.42
C GLU A 474 -46.96 -9.42 -6.10
N VAL A 475 -45.99 -8.59 -5.69
CA VAL A 475 -44.61 -8.68 -6.17
C VAL A 475 -43.98 -10.01 -5.77
N LEU A 476 -44.10 -10.42 -4.49
CA LEU A 476 -43.56 -11.70 -4.03
C LEU A 476 -44.11 -12.88 -4.84
N VAL A 477 -45.43 -12.98 -4.97
CA VAL A 477 -46.09 -14.12 -5.65
C VAL A 477 -45.68 -14.16 -7.11
N SER A 478 -45.72 -13.01 -7.80
CA SER A 478 -45.39 -12.95 -9.23
C SER A 478 -43.91 -13.22 -9.48
N LEU A 479 -43.02 -12.73 -8.60
CA LEU A 479 -41.59 -12.99 -8.68
C LEU A 479 -41.27 -14.47 -8.47
N MET A 480 -41.84 -15.08 -7.43
CA MET A 480 -41.57 -16.47 -7.08
C MET A 480 -42.17 -17.44 -8.09
N ASP A 481 -43.34 -17.13 -8.65
CA ASP A 481 -43.94 -17.88 -9.77
C ASP A 481 -43.04 -17.84 -11.02
N GLY A 482 -42.53 -16.65 -11.39
CA GLY A 482 -41.56 -16.51 -12.49
C GLY A 482 -40.23 -17.24 -12.27
N LEU A 483 -39.89 -17.54 -11.02
CA LEU A 483 -38.74 -18.37 -10.64
C LEU A 483 -39.07 -19.86 -10.49
N GLY A 484 -40.35 -20.24 -10.53
CA GLY A 484 -40.83 -21.60 -10.26
C GLY A 484 -40.61 -22.05 -8.82
N VAL A 485 -40.74 -21.12 -7.86
CA VAL A 485 -40.54 -21.35 -6.42
C VAL A 485 -41.87 -21.18 -5.69
N GLU A 486 -42.32 -22.23 -5.02
CA GLU A 486 -43.51 -22.15 -4.17
C GLU A 486 -43.16 -21.51 -2.82
N VAL A 487 -43.94 -20.49 -2.43
CA VAL A 487 -43.76 -19.75 -1.18
C VAL A 487 -45.02 -19.77 -0.32
N SER A 488 -44.84 -19.75 0.99
CA SER A 488 -45.89 -19.57 1.98
C SER A 488 -45.59 -18.37 2.88
N LEU A 489 -46.64 -17.79 3.48
CA LEU A 489 -46.54 -16.64 4.38
C LEU A 489 -47.01 -17.04 5.76
N GLU A 490 -46.25 -16.65 6.78
CA GLU A 490 -46.62 -16.81 8.19
C GLU A 490 -46.57 -15.46 8.88
N GLN A 491 -47.60 -15.14 9.67
CA GLN A 491 -47.67 -13.89 10.40
C GLN A 491 -46.47 -13.75 11.32
N TYR A 492 -45.85 -12.57 11.33
CA TYR A 492 -44.66 -12.28 12.12
C TYR A 492 -44.76 -10.89 12.75
N SER A 493 -44.03 -10.67 13.84
CA SER A 493 -43.95 -9.36 14.51
C SER A 493 -42.51 -8.87 14.45
N HIS A 494 -42.29 -7.70 13.86
CA HIS A 494 -40.98 -7.09 13.76
C HIS A 494 -41.06 -5.59 14.10
N PRO A 495 -40.17 -5.04 14.95
CA PRO A 495 -40.27 -3.65 15.44
C PRO A 495 -40.28 -2.56 14.36
N SER A 496 -39.73 -2.86 13.18
CA SER A 496 -39.69 -1.92 12.05
C SER A 496 -40.97 -1.83 11.25
N PHE A 497 -41.94 -2.71 11.50
CA PHE A 497 -43.17 -2.85 10.71
C PHE A 497 -44.43 -2.65 11.55
N ILE A 498 -45.55 -2.38 10.89
CA ILE A 498 -46.85 -2.25 11.54
C ILE A 498 -47.30 -3.61 12.07
N SER A 499 -47.64 -3.68 13.36
CA SER A 499 -48.11 -4.91 13.99
C SER A 499 -49.33 -5.50 13.26
N GLY A 500 -49.27 -6.79 12.94
CA GLY A 500 -50.30 -7.49 12.16
C GLY A 500 -50.23 -7.27 10.65
N ARG A 501 -49.33 -6.42 10.14
CA ARG A 501 -49.11 -6.17 8.69
C ARG A 501 -47.70 -6.58 8.26
N THR A 502 -47.25 -7.72 8.75
CA THR A 502 -45.92 -8.28 8.50
C THR A 502 -46.00 -9.80 8.46
N ALA A 503 -45.27 -10.40 7.53
CA ALA A 503 -45.16 -11.85 7.41
C ALA A 503 -43.73 -12.25 7.04
N VAL A 504 -43.30 -13.40 7.55
CA VAL A 504 -42.10 -14.07 7.03
C VAL A 504 -42.45 -14.86 5.77
N VAL A 505 -41.51 -14.87 4.83
CA VAL A 505 -41.59 -15.63 3.58
C VAL A 505 -40.91 -16.97 3.78
N LYS A 506 -41.63 -18.07 3.55
CA LYS A 506 -41.12 -19.44 3.73
C LYS A 506 -41.08 -20.22 2.42
N VAL A 507 -39.96 -20.92 2.19
CA VAL A 507 -39.79 -21.96 1.16
C VAL A 507 -39.50 -23.28 1.85
N LYS A 508 -40.27 -24.34 1.57
CA LYS A 508 -40.13 -25.66 2.23
C LYS A 508 -40.03 -25.55 3.77
N ASN A 509 -40.92 -24.75 4.38
CA ASN A 509 -40.95 -24.43 5.82
C ASN A 509 -39.74 -23.64 6.39
N ARG A 510 -38.82 -23.14 5.55
CA ARG A 510 -37.68 -22.32 6.00
C ARG A 510 -37.88 -20.85 5.70
N CYS A 511 -37.59 -20.00 6.69
CA CYS A 511 -37.64 -18.55 6.53
C CYS A 511 -36.55 -18.08 5.56
N ILE A 512 -36.94 -17.51 4.44
CA ILE A 512 -36.02 -16.94 3.45
C ILE A 512 -36.06 -15.41 3.43
N GLY A 513 -36.99 -14.79 4.14
CA GLY A 513 -37.17 -13.34 4.09
C GLY A 513 -38.41 -12.87 4.84
N LEU A 514 -38.73 -11.60 4.69
CA LEU A 514 -39.88 -10.95 5.30
C LEU A 514 -40.49 -9.94 4.34
N MET A 515 -41.75 -9.61 4.58
CA MET A 515 -42.45 -8.53 3.90
C MET A 515 -43.44 -7.83 4.84
N GLY A 516 -43.72 -6.56 4.58
CA GLY A 516 -44.70 -5.82 5.37
C GLY A 516 -44.76 -4.33 5.08
N GLU A 517 -45.64 -3.66 5.81
CA GLU A 517 -45.77 -2.20 5.83
C GLU A 517 -44.86 -1.60 6.91
N ILE A 518 -44.04 -0.62 6.54
CA ILE A 518 -43.09 0.01 7.47
C ILE A 518 -43.85 0.81 8.54
N HIS A 519 -43.40 0.68 9.79
CA HIS A 519 -44.00 1.35 10.92
C HIS A 519 -43.87 2.89 10.79
N PRO A 520 -44.91 3.69 11.09
CA PRO A 520 -44.86 5.15 10.97
C PRO A 520 -43.68 5.82 11.70
N LYS A 521 -43.33 5.31 12.90
CA LYS A 521 -42.13 5.74 13.63
C LYS A 521 -40.84 5.59 12.81
N VAL A 522 -40.68 4.50 12.06
CA VAL A 522 -39.50 4.29 11.20
C VAL A 522 -39.52 5.24 10.01
N LEU A 523 -40.68 5.48 9.38
CA LEU A 523 -40.82 6.48 8.33
C LEU A 523 -40.40 7.88 8.81
N ILE A 524 -40.86 8.28 10.01
CA ILE A 524 -40.46 9.54 10.65
C ILE A 524 -38.95 9.58 10.91
N ASN A 525 -38.37 8.50 11.46
CA ASN A 525 -36.92 8.40 11.72
C ASN A 525 -36.07 8.61 10.45
N PHE A 526 -36.55 8.10 9.30
CA PHE A 526 -35.89 8.27 8.00
C PHE A 526 -36.35 9.51 7.24
N ASN A 527 -37.25 10.34 7.79
CA ASN A 527 -37.83 11.50 7.11
C ASN A 527 -38.53 11.15 5.77
N ILE A 528 -39.38 10.11 5.80
CA ILE A 528 -40.20 9.65 4.68
C ILE A 528 -41.67 9.97 4.99
N GLU A 529 -42.34 10.70 4.10
CA GLU A 529 -43.74 11.13 4.30
C GLU A 529 -44.75 10.10 3.81
N MET A 530 -44.41 9.35 2.75
CA MET A 530 -45.32 8.39 2.14
C MET A 530 -45.23 7.02 2.82
N PRO A 531 -46.35 6.27 2.90
CA PRO A 531 -46.33 4.85 3.25
C PRO A 531 -45.36 4.04 2.38
N VAL A 532 -44.65 3.10 3.01
CA VAL A 532 -43.70 2.21 2.32
C VAL A 532 -44.01 0.74 2.61
N SER A 533 -44.14 -0.05 1.55
CA SER A 533 -44.19 -1.51 1.61
C SER A 533 -42.86 -2.11 1.18
N ILE A 534 -42.37 -3.10 1.93
CA ILE A 534 -41.09 -3.76 1.72
C ILE A 534 -41.28 -5.26 1.50
N LEU A 535 -40.42 -5.83 0.64
CA LEU A 535 -40.10 -7.26 0.59
C LEU A 535 -38.58 -7.40 0.60
N GLU A 536 -38.02 -8.19 1.51
CA GLU A 536 -36.61 -8.58 1.44
C GLU A 536 -36.44 -10.09 1.68
N PHE A 537 -35.72 -10.77 0.80
CA PHE A 537 -35.44 -12.20 0.92
C PHE A 537 -34.03 -12.55 0.46
N THR A 538 -33.45 -13.55 1.11
CA THR A 538 -32.23 -14.21 0.67
C THR A 538 -32.55 -15.17 -0.47
N HIS A 539 -31.91 -14.97 -1.63
CA HIS A 539 -32.05 -15.84 -2.80
C HIS A 539 -30.85 -16.76 -3.02
N CYS A 540 -29.71 -16.42 -2.40
CA CYS A 540 -28.49 -17.20 -2.52
C CYS A 540 -27.61 -17.06 -1.28
N GLN A 541 -26.94 -18.15 -0.89
CA GLN A 541 -25.80 -18.13 0.02
C GLN A 541 -24.54 -18.50 -0.77
N PRO A 542 -23.68 -17.53 -1.09
CA PRO A 542 -22.42 -17.77 -1.80
C PRO A 542 -21.43 -18.52 -0.90
N THR A 543 -20.47 -19.20 -1.53
CA THR A 543 -19.38 -19.91 -0.86
C THR A 543 -18.06 -19.22 -1.18
N PHE A 544 -17.34 -18.76 -0.16
CA PHE A 544 -16.02 -18.15 -0.32
C PHE A 544 -15.04 -18.68 0.76
N PRO A 545 -13.76 -18.96 0.41
CA PRO A 545 -13.24 -19.14 -0.94
C PRO A 545 -13.83 -20.43 -1.57
N LEU A 546 -13.98 -20.43 -2.89
CA LEU A 546 -14.63 -21.46 -3.74
C LEU A 546 -13.99 -22.87 -3.66
N LYS A 547 -13.86 -23.48 -2.48
CA LYS A 547 -13.40 -24.86 -2.32
C LYS A 547 -14.56 -25.83 -2.34
N GLY A 548 -15.04 -26.19 -3.53
CA GLY A 548 -15.91 -27.36 -3.75
C GLY A 548 -17.30 -27.34 -3.12
N VAL A 549 -17.68 -26.29 -2.38
CA VAL A 549 -19.02 -26.17 -1.78
C VAL A 549 -20.00 -25.56 -2.78
N LYS A 550 -21.08 -26.31 -3.05
CA LYS A 550 -22.16 -25.88 -3.93
C LYS A 550 -22.86 -24.63 -3.36
N VAL A 551 -23.02 -23.61 -4.21
CA VAL A 551 -23.84 -22.43 -3.92
C VAL A 551 -25.25 -22.87 -3.54
N LYS A 552 -25.76 -22.40 -2.39
CA LYS A 552 -27.13 -22.70 -1.97
C LYS A 552 -28.11 -21.68 -2.53
N THR A 553 -29.19 -22.17 -3.11
CA THR A 553 -30.31 -21.39 -3.68
C THR A 553 -31.63 -21.84 -3.07
N PHE A 554 -32.76 -21.34 -3.56
CA PHE A 554 -34.11 -21.80 -3.16
C PHE A 554 -34.34 -23.32 -3.25
N LYS A 555 -33.60 -24.01 -4.12
CA LYS A 555 -33.71 -25.47 -4.27
C LYS A 555 -33.05 -26.23 -3.12
N ASP A 556 -32.08 -25.59 -2.47
CA ASP A 556 -31.25 -26.14 -1.41
C ASP A 556 -31.74 -25.66 -0.02
N ASP A 557 -30.91 -25.91 1.00
CA ASP A 557 -31.21 -25.58 2.39
C ASP A 557 -30.88 -24.13 2.75
N LEU A 558 -31.58 -23.19 2.12
CA LEU A 558 -31.41 -21.75 2.30
C LEU A 558 -32.28 -21.22 3.46
N THR A 559 -31.72 -20.32 4.25
CA THR A 559 -32.44 -19.62 5.34
C THR A 559 -31.86 -18.22 5.48
N ALA A 560 -32.69 -17.20 5.61
CA ALA A 560 -32.25 -15.84 5.91
C ALA A 560 -31.64 -15.81 7.32
N LYS A 561 -30.32 -15.60 7.44
CA LYS A 561 -29.61 -15.55 8.73
C LYS A 561 -29.69 -14.19 9.40
N TRP A 562 -30.12 -13.18 8.67
CA TRP A 562 -30.29 -11.79 9.12
C TRP A 562 -31.67 -11.55 9.79
N LEU A 563 -32.55 -12.56 9.72
CA LEU A 563 -33.83 -12.67 10.42
C LEU A 563 -33.70 -13.63 11.60
#